data_AF-A0A3B9BX14-F1
#
_entry.id   AF-A0A3B9BX14-F1
#
_cell.length_a   1.000
_cell.length_b   1.000
_cell.length_c   1.000
_cell.angle_alpha   90.00
_cell.angle_beta   90.00
_cell.angle_gamma   90.00
#
_symmetry.space_group_name_H-M   'P 1'
#
loop_
_entity.id
_entity.type
_entity.pdbx_description
1 polymer ?
#
loop_
_entity_poly.entity_id
_entity_poly.type
_entity_poly.pdbx_seq_one_letter_code
_entity_poly.pdbx_strand_id
1 'polypeptide(L)' 'DGNWEAMSGDVAFDQRFKRTICADIRYILWVVDKVLDGRRLMDEMTLRY' A
#
# COMPACT_ATOMS: atom_id res chain seq x y z
N ASP A 1 -4.58 5.85 -1.72
CA ASP A 1 -5.67 6.26 -2.63
C ASP A 1 -7.00 5.88 -1.98
N GLY A 2 -8.11 6.40 -2.45
CA GLY A 2 -9.44 6.02 -1.98
C GLY A 2 -10.25 5.42 -3.12
N ASN A 3 -11.28 4.66 -2.80
CA ASN A 3 -12.30 4.38 -3.80
C ASN A 3 -13.01 5.67 -4.25
N TRP A 4 -13.74 5.61 -5.36
CA TRP A 4 -14.45 6.77 -5.92
C TRP A 4 -15.38 7.45 -4.89
N GLU A 5 -16.01 6.66 -4.02
CA GLU A 5 -16.88 7.13 -2.95
C GLU A 5 -16.15 7.91 -1.85
N ALA A 6 -14.82 7.81 -1.79
CA ALA A 6 -13.98 8.61 -0.91
C ALA A 6 -13.75 10.04 -1.44
N MET A 7 -14.18 10.40 -2.66
CA MET A 7 -13.99 11.76 -3.20
C MET A 7 -14.82 12.82 -2.49
N SER A 8 -15.96 12.45 -1.87
CA SER A 8 -16.70 13.32 -0.93
C SER A 8 -16.15 13.23 0.51
N GLY A 9 -14.94 12.66 0.64
CA GLY A 9 -14.10 12.48 1.82
C GLY A 9 -14.22 13.59 2.85
N ASP A 10 -13.95 14.80 2.35
CA ASP A 10 -13.58 15.97 3.15
C ASP A 10 -14.76 16.71 3.80
N VAL A 11 -15.99 16.43 3.36
CA VAL A 11 -17.20 17.13 3.85
C VAL A 11 -18.01 16.29 4.86
N ALA A 12 -18.10 14.97 4.66
CA ALA A 12 -18.88 14.10 5.55
C ALA A 12 -18.37 12.67 5.52
N PHE A 13 -17.78 12.18 6.61
CA PHE A 13 -17.21 10.82 6.67
C PHE A 13 -18.29 9.73 6.83
N ASP A 14 -18.54 8.96 5.76
CA ASP A 14 -19.42 7.79 5.80
C ASP A 14 -18.61 6.49 5.92
N GLN A 15 -18.77 5.79 7.04
CA GLN A 15 -18.06 4.55 7.36
C GLN A 15 -18.42 3.36 6.46
N ARG A 16 -19.56 3.38 5.76
CA ARG A 16 -19.95 2.26 4.90
C ARG A 16 -19.29 2.32 3.53
N PHE A 17 -19.19 3.50 2.95
CA PHE A 17 -18.76 3.64 1.56
C PHE A 17 -17.30 4.03 1.40
N LYS A 18 -16.69 4.69 2.37
CA LYS A 18 -15.30 5.16 2.24
C LYS A 18 -14.31 4.05 2.58
N ARG A 19 -13.44 3.70 1.63
CA ARG A 19 -12.39 2.69 1.81
C ARG A 19 -11.07 3.23 1.31
N THR A 20 -10.04 3.06 2.14
CA THR A 20 -8.67 3.37 1.75
C THR A 20 -8.11 2.22 0.94
N ILE A 21 -7.56 2.54 -0.23
CA ILE A 21 -6.78 1.62 -1.06
C ILE A 21 -5.32 1.81 -0.69
N CYS A 22 -4.73 0.74 -0.15
CA CYS A 22 -3.32 0.66 0.20
C CYS A 22 -2.64 -0.44 -0.62
N ALA A 23 -1.40 -0.19 -1.02
CA ALA A 23 -0.54 -1.23 -1.57
C ALA A 23 -0.04 -2.13 -0.44
N ASP A 24 -0.15 -3.45 -0.62
CA ASP A 24 0.36 -4.42 0.33
C ASP A 24 1.89 -4.42 0.34
N ILE A 25 2.49 -4.39 1.53
CA ILE A 25 3.94 -4.36 1.67
C ILE A 25 4.61 -5.60 1.04
N ARG A 26 3.96 -6.76 1.07
CA ARG A 26 4.47 -7.99 0.45
C ARG A 26 4.55 -7.87 -1.06
N TYR A 27 3.59 -7.18 -1.68
CA TYR A 27 3.62 -6.90 -3.11
C TYR A 27 4.75 -5.93 -3.45
N ILE A 28 4.93 -4.88 -2.66
CA ILE A 28 6.03 -3.92 -2.85
C ILE A 28 7.39 -4.64 -2.75
N LEU A 29 7.61 -5.42 -1.69
CA LEU A 29 8.86 -6.17 -1.50
C LEU A 29 9.08 -7.19 -2.60
N TRP A 30 8.02 -7.83 -3.10
CA TRP A 30 8.11 -8.74 -4.25
C TRP A 30 8.53 -8.02 -5.54
N VAL A 31 7.99 -6.84 -5.83
CA VAL A 31 8.41 -6.04 -7.00
C VAL A 31 9.87 -5.63 -6.85
N VAL A 32 10.28 -5.16 -5.67
CA VAL A 32 11.66 -4.75 -5.40
C VAL A 32 12.64 -5.90 -5.59
N ASP A 33 12.34 -7.09 -5.08
CA ASP A 33 13.20 -8.27 -5.20
C ASP A 33 13.17 -8.90 -6.60
N LYS A 34 11.99 -9.12 -7.18
CA LYS A 34 11.84 -9.94 -8.40
C LYS A 34 11.82 -9.17 -9.71
N VAL A 35 11.46 -7.89 -9.69
CA VAL A 35 11.34 -7.06 -10.90
C VAL A 35 12.48 -6.08 -11.03
N LEU A 36 12.95 -5.52 -9.91
CA LEU A 36 13.92 -4.42 -9.89
C LEU A 36 15.33 -4.83 -9.44
N ASP A 37 15.56 -6.10 -9.12
CA ASP A 37 16.83 -6.64 -8.59
C ASP A 37 17.37 -5.85 -7.38
N GLY A 38 16.44 -5.34 -6.55
CA GLY A 38 16.69 -4.42 -5.44
C GLY A 38 17.21 -5.10 -4.18
N ARG A 39 18.06 -6.13 -4.31
CA ARG A 39 18.47 -7.00 -3.20
C ARG A 39 19.15 -6.26 -2.05
N ARG A 40 19.93 -5.21 -2.36
CA ARG A 40 20.58 -4.37 -1.34
C ARG A 40 19.59 -3.67 -0.41
N LEU A 41 18.41 -3.28 -0.91
CA LEU A 41 17.36 -2.66 -0.10
C LEU A 41 16.66 -3.70 0.77
N MET A 42 16.47 -4.91 0.25
CA MET A 42 15.90 -6.03 1.01
C MET A 42 16.79 -6.42 2.19
N ASP A 43 18.11 -6.45 2.00
CA ASP A 43 19.08 -6.81 3.04
C ASP A 43 19.23 -5.72 4.12
N GLU A 44 18.89 -4.47 3.82
CA GLU A 44 18.87 -3.37 4.78
C GLU A 44 17.66 -3.42 5.73
N MET A 45 16.55 -4.02 5.28
CA MET A 45 15.28 -4.04 6.02
C MET A 45 15.21 -5.18 7.04
N THR A 46 14.78 -4.88 8.27
CA THR A 46 14.48 -5.92 9.28
C THR A 46 13.06 -6.46 9.08
N LEU A 47 12.91 -7.56 8.34
CA LEU A 47 11.62 -8.22 8.13
C LEU A 47 11.27 -9.16 9.29
N ARG A 48 10.05 -9.04 9.81
CA ARG A 48 9.48 -9.95 10.83
C ARG A 48 8.27 -10.66 10.23
N TYR A 49 8.23 -11.98 10.39
CA TYR A 49 7.16 -12.87 9.90
C TYR A 49 6.24 -13.30 11.03
#